data_AF-A0A222FGH7-F1
#
_entry.id   AF-A0A222FGH7-F1
#
_cell.length_a   1.000
_cell.length_b   1.000
_cell.length_c   1.000
_cell.angle_alpha   90.00
_cell.angle_beta   90.00
_cell.angle_gamma   90.00
#
_symmetry.space_group_name_H-M   'P 1'
#
loop_
_entity.id
_entity.type
_entity.pdbx_description
1 polymer ?
#
loop_
_entity_poly.entity_id
_entity_poly.type
_entity_poly.pdbx_seq_one_letter_code
_entity_poly.pdbx_strand_id
1 'polypeptide(L)'
;MSLVMASSAWASKLYRFKVEGRTVIKDHVPSEYKHLGYEVLNSRGMVIDRVDRALTPAEIKAREEAERRKEARIQAIADRRAKDMELLRLYAKPEDVERARQRRADELDAYVQLQRRRIAGFEEKLEQAQSRAANVERVGREVPADMRLEIVQLQNRISETQQTITTRRKEMIDSTKDYAEQYERMRILQVYKPGTLNDEVDYDRVDQALGDL
;
A
#
# COMPACT_ATOMS: atom_id res chain seq x y z
N MET A 1 9.16 -70.81 -53.83
CA MET A 1 8.59 -70.13 -52.64
C MET A 1 9.74 -69.79 -51.70
N SER A 2 10.28 -68.57 -51.77
CA SER A 2 11.21 -68.06 -50.74
C SER A 2 10.84 -66.63 -50.41
N LEU A 3 10.36 -66.48 -49.18
CA LEU A 3 9.90 -65.26 -48.55
C LEU A 3 11.14 -64.55 -47.99
N VAL A 4 11.50 -63.39 -48.54
CA VAL A 4 12.52 -62.52 -47.94
C VAL A 4 11.84 -61.74 -46.82
N MET A 5 12.13 -62.11 -45.57
CA MET A 5 11.77 -61.31 -44.41
C MET A 5 12.63 -60.05 -44.39
N ALA A 6 12.00 -58.89 -44.53
CA ALA A 6 12.62 -57.61 -44.23
C ALA A 6 12.81 -57.51 -42.71
N SER A 7 14.06 -57.64 -42.24
CA SER A 7 14.42 -57.33 -40.87
C SER A 7 14.26 -55.83 -40.64
N SER A 8 13.23 -55.43 -39.91
CA SER A 8 13.11 -54.08 -39.37
C SER A 8 14.32 -53.81 -38.45
N ALA A 9 15.27 -53.01 -38.93
CA ALA A 9 16.36 -52.51 -38.12
C ALA A 9 15.76 -51.61 -37.02
N TRP A 10 15.75 -52.11 -35.80
CA TRP A 10 15.43 -51.30 -34.62
C TRP A 10 16.52 -50.22 -34.53
N ALA A 11 16.19 -48.97 -34.87
CA ALA A 11 17.08 -47.84 -34.66
C ALA A 11 17.26 -47.66 -33.14
N SER A 12 18.36 -48.19 -32.60
CA SER A 12 18.68 -48.07 -31.19
C SER A 12 18.99 -46.61 -30.86
N LYS A 13 18.21 -46.02 -29.94
CA LYS A 13 18.50 -44.71 -29.37
C LYS A 13 19.62 -44.89 -28.34
N LEU A 14 20.59 -43.98 -28.34
CA LEU A 14 21.64 -43.94 -27.32
C LEU A 14 21.46 -42.69 -26.46
N TYR A 15 21.88 -42.73 -25.20
CA TYR A 15 21.74 -41.65 -24.24
C TYR A 15 23.11 -41.29 -23.70
N ARG A 16 23.48 -40.01 -23.80
CA ARG A 16 24.78 -39.47 -23.39
C ARG A 16 24.64 -38.63 -22.12
N PHE A 17 25.38 -39.00 -21.08
CA PHE A 17 25.40 -38.37 -19.75
C PHE A 17 26.76 -37.76 -19.46
N LYS A 18 26.80 -36.72 -18.61
CA LYS A 18 28.02 -36.25 -17.97
C LYS A 18 28.03 -36.65 -16.50
N VAL A 19 28.93 -37.54 -16.13
CA VAL A 19 29.10 -38.05 -14.76
C VAL A 19 30.51 -37.71 -14.31
N GLU A 20 30.66 -36.87 -13.27
CA GLU A 20 31.97 -36.48 -12.71
C GLU A 20 32.98 -35.96 -13.77
N GLY A 21 32.49 -35.22 -14.76
CA GLY A 21 33.30 -34.67 -15.86
C GLY A 21 33.60 -35.66 -17.00
N ARG A 22 33.18 -36.93 -16.88
CA ARG A 22 33.32 -37.95 -17.93
C ARG A 22 32.02 -38.12 -18.70
N THR A 23 32.15 -38.39 -20.00
CA THR A 23 31.01 -38.67 -20.88
C THR A 23 30.71 -40.17 -20.87
N VAL A 24 29.48 -40.55 -20.54
CA VAL A 24 29.03 -41.95 -20.53
C VAL A 24 27.89 -42.09 -21.54
N ILE A 25 27.96 -43.10 -22.41
CA ILE A 25 26.90 -43.41 -23.38
C ILE A 25 26.29 -44.76 -23.02
N LYS A 26 24.96 -44.82 -22.91
CA LYS A 26 24.21 -46.05 -22.65
C LYS A 26 23.01 -46.18 -23.61
N ASP A 27 22.52 -47.39 -23.79
CA ASP A 27 21.34 -47.72 -24.61
C ASP A 27 20.00 -47.43 -23.90
N HIS A 28 20.05 -47.12 -22.60
CA HIS A 28 18.92 -46.70 -21.79
C HIS A 28 19.34 -45.64 -20.77
N VAL A 29 18.38 -45.01 -20.09
CA VAL A 29 18.61 -44.03 -19.01
C VAL A 29 18.61 -44.74 -17.65
N PRO A 30 19.75 -44.93 -16.98
CA PRO A 30 19.80 -45.52 -15.65
C PRO A 30 19.10 -44.62 -14.62
N SER A 31 18.43 -45.23 -13.63
CA SER A 31 17.72 -44.46 -12.60
C SER A 31 18.63 -43.52 -11.81
N GLU A 32 19.87 -43.94 -11.57
CA GLU A 32 20.93 -43.17 -10.92
C GLU A 32 21.35 -41.90 -11.68
N TYR A 33 21.16 -41.81 -12.99
CA TYR A 33 21.56 -40.63 -13.79
C TYR A 33 20.38 -39.78 -14.25
N LYS A 34 19.14 -40.13 -13.90
CA LYS A 34 17.94 -39.37 -14.30
C LYS A 34 17.96 -37.91 -13.86
N HIS A 35 18.66 -37.61 -12.75
CA HIS A 35 18.80 -36.24 -12.23
C HIS A 35 19.90 -35.44 -12.97
N LEU A 36 20.79 -36.14 -13.67
CA LEU A 36 21.79 -35.54 -14.54
C LEU A 36 21.13 -35.29 -15.90
N GLY A 37 21.32 -34.10 -16.46
CA GLY A 37 20.87 -33.83 -17.82
C GLY A 37 21.57 -34.78 -18.80
N TYR A 38 20.88 -35.15 -19.88
CA TYR A 38 21.38 -36.09 -20.86
C TYR A 38 20.93 -35.73 -22.27
N GLU A 39 21.68 -36.21 -23.26
CA GLU A 39 21.36 -36.03 -24.67
C GLU A 39 20.93 -37.36 -25.28
N VAL A 40 19.88 -37.34 -26.10
CA VAL A 40 19.44 -38.49 -26.87
C VAL A 40 20.11 -38.43 -28.23
N LEU A 41 20.78 -39.51 -28.61
CA LEU A 41 21.50 -39.66 -29.87
C LEU A 41 20.74 -40.62 -30.79
N ASN A 42 20.77 -40.35 -32.10
CA ASN A 42 20.32 -41.30 -33.11
C ASN A 42 21.37 -42.39 -33.37
N SER A 43 21.03 -43.36 -34.24
CA SER A 43 21.92 -44.47 -34.62
C SER A 43 23.25 -44.05 -35.27
N ARG A 44 23.37 -42.78 -35.69
CA ARG A 44 24.61 -42.18 -36.23
C ARG A 44 25.38 -41.35 -35.20
N GLY A 45 24.98 -41.39 -33.93
CA GLY A 45 25.62 -40.65 -32.83
C GLY A 45 25.32 -39.14 -32.81
N MET A 46 24.39 -38.65 -33.63
CA MET A 46 23.98 -37.25 -33.64
C MET A 46 22.93 -36.97 -32.58
N VAL A 47 23.05 -35.85 -31.86
CA VAL A 47 22.07 -35.39 -30.87
C VAL A 47 20.76 -35.07 -31.57
N ILE A 48 19.69 -35.75 -31.15
CA ILE A 48 18.33 -35.53 -31.61
C ILE A 48 17.44 -34.92 -30.53
N ASP A 49 17.84 -35.00 -29.27
CA ASP A 49 17.13 -34.39 -28.14
C ASP A 49 18.08 -34.11 -26.96
N ARG A 50 17.71 -33.19 -26.07
CA ARG A 50 18.46 -32.85 -24.85
C ARG A 50 17.49 -32.63 -23.70
N VAL A 51 17.73 -33.37 -22.62
CA VAL A 51 17.03 -33.23 -21.34
C VAL A 51 17.97 -32.53 -20.36
N ASP A 52 17.55 -31.41 -19.80
CA ASP A 52 18.36 -30.67 -18.83
C ASP A 52 18.44 -31.38 -17.48
N ARG A 53 19.47 -31.04 -16.69
CA ARG A 53 19.61 -31.57 -15.34
C ARG A 53 18.46 -31.10 -14.44
N ALA A 54 18.19 -31.88 -13.40
CA ALA A 54 17.35 -31.39 -12.31
C ALA A 54 18.00 -30.15 -11.69
N LEU A 55 17.18 -29.13 -11.41
CA LEU A 55 17.64 -27.92 -10.72
C LEU A 55 18.19 -28.31 -9.35
N THR A 56 19.28 -27.66 -8.95
CA THR A 56 19.80 -27.79 -7.59
C THR A 56 18.82 -27.16 -6.60
N PRO A 57 18.81 -27.60 -5.32
CA PRO A 57 17.96 -26.98 -4.30
C PRO A 57 18.14 -25.45 -4.19
N ALA A 58 19.35 -24.93 -4.45
CA ALA A 58 19.62 -23.50 -4.47
C ALA A 58 18.98 -22.79 -5.68
N GLU A 59 19.04 -23.38 -6.88
CA GLU A 59 18.41 -22.84 -8.08
C GLU A 59 16.87 -22.88 -7.98
N ILE A 60 16.30 -23.92 -7.35
CA ILE A 60 14.85 -24.00 -7.07
C ILE A 60 14.44 -22.84 -6.15
N LYS A 61 15.14 -22.65 -5.02
CA LYS A 61 14.85 -21.54 -4.09
C LYS A 61 14.98 -20.16 -4.75
N ALA A 62 16.02 -19.93 -5.54
CA ALA A 62 16.21 -18.67 -6.25
C ALA A 62 15.08 -18.40 -7.26
N ARG A 63 14.61 -19.45 -7.95
CA ARG A 63 13.45 -19.38 -8.86
C ARG A 63 12.17 -19.06 -8.09
N GLU A 64 11.89 -19.76 -6.99
CA GLU A 64 10.72 -19.50 -6.14
C GLU A 64 10.74 -18.09 -5.56
N GLU A 65 11.89 -17.57 -5.15
CA GLU A 65 12.05 -16.18 -4.70
C GLU A 65 11.84 -15.16 -5.83
N ALA A 66 12.29 -15.47 -7.05
CA ALA A 66 12.04 -14.62 -8.21
C ALA A 66 10.53 -14.57 -8.55
N GLU A 67 9.85 -15.73 -8.56
CA GLU A 67 8.41 -15.79 -8.81
C GLU A 67 7.62 -15.09 -7.69
N ARG A 68 7.96 -15.32 -6.42
CA ARG A 68 7.31 -14.60 -5.30
C ARG A 68 7.45 -13.09 -5.42
N ARG A 69 8.64 -12.58 -5.80
CA ARG A 69 8.85 -11.14 -6.03
C ARG A 69 8.03 -10.62 -7.20
N LYS A 70 7.91 -11.39 -8.27
CA LYS A 70 7.10 -11.04 -9.43
C LYS A 70 5.61 -10.99 -9.08
N GLU A 71 5.10 -11.99 -8.37
CA GLU A 71 3.73 -12.02 -7.88
C GLU A 71 3.45 -10.85 -6.94
N ALA A 72 4.33 -10.58 -5.97
CA ALA A 72 4.20 -9.43 -5.06
C ALA A 72 4.16 -8.11 -5.83
N ARG A 73 4.98 -7.96 -6.88
CA ARG A 73 4.97 -6.75 -7.74
C ARG A 73 3.66 -6.62 -8.52
N ILE A 74 3.13 -7.71 -9.07
CA ILE A 74 1.83 -7.70 -9.76
C ILE A 74 0.71 -7.27 -8.81
N GLN A 75 0.69 -7.80 -7.58
CA GLN A 75 -0.29 -7.41 -6.57
C GLN A 75 -0.14 -5.94 -6.18
N ALA A 76 1.10 -5.47 -5.94
CA ALA A 76 1.36 -4.07 -5.61
C ALA A 76 0.87 -3.10 -6.71
N ILE A 77 1.06 -3.45 -7.98
CA ILE A 77 0.56 -2.67 -9.13
C ILE A 77 -0.97 -2.67 -9.16
N ALA A 78 -1.61 -3.82 -8.92
CA ALA A 78 -3.06 -3.94 -8.89
C ALA A 78 -3.68 -3.10 -7.75
N ASP A 79 -3.14 -3.22 -6.54
CA ASP A 79 -3.57 -2.45 -5.37
C ASP A 79 -3.36 -0.95 -5.60
N ARG A 80 -2.20 -0.56 -6.14
CA ARG A 80 -1.92 0.82 -6.48
C ARG A 80 -2.93 1.35 -7.50
N ARG A 81 -3.19 0.59 -8.55
CA ARG A 81 -4.15 0.95 -9.59
C ARG A 81 -5.55 1.13 -9.01
N ALA A 82 -5.99 0.26 -8.11
CA ALA A 82 -7.28 0.40 -7.46
C ALA A 82 -7.40 1.72 -6.68
N LYS A 83 -6.38 2.05 -5.88
CA LYS A 83 -6.30 3.32 -5.14
C LYS A 83 -6.25 4.54 -6.05
N ASP A 84 -5.49 4.47 -7.14
CA ASP A 84 -5.40 5.56 -8.12
C ASP A 84 -6.75 5.78 -8.82
N MET A 85 -7.48 4.71 -9.14
CA MET A 85 -8.81 4.82 -9.75
C MET A 85 -9.85 5.41 -8.78
N GLU A 86 -9.72 5.15 -7.48
CA GLU A 86 -10.53 5.84 -6.47
C GLU A 86 -10.20 7.33 -6.43
N LEU A 87 -8.91 7.68 -6.43
CA LEU A 87 -8.46 9.07 -6.42
C LEU A 87 -8.95 9.85 -7.65
N LEU A 88 -8.84 9.27 -8.84
CA LEU A 88 -9.29 9.85 -10.10
C LEU A 88 -10.82 10.01 -10.20
N ARG A 89 -11.60 9.26 -9.40
CA ARG A 89 -13.06 9.48 -9.29
C ARG A 89 -13.38 10.71 -8.46
N LEU A 90 -12.54 11.04 -7.48
CA LEU A 90 -12.73 12.16 -6.58
C LEU A 90 -12.19 13.47 -7.17
N TYR A 91 -11.07 13.39 -7.90
CA TYR A 91 -10.33 14.55 -8.38
C TYR A 91 -9.94 14.39 -9.85
N ALA A 92 -10.16 15.43 -10.66
CA ALA A 92 -9.75 15.41 -12.06
C ALA A 92 -8.29 15.85 -12.22
N LYS A 93 -7.82 16.76 -11.36
CA LYS A 93 -6.47 17.34 -11.40
C LYS A 93 -5.95 17.66 -9.99
N PRO A 94 -4.62 17.86 -9.82
CA PRO A 94 -4.02 18.09 -8.50
C PRO A 94 -4.65 19.26 -7.74
N GLU A 95 -5.01 20.35 -8.44
CA GLU A 95 -5.61 21.52 -7.79
C GLU A 95 -6.98 21.22 -7.16
N ASP A 96 -7.66 20.15 -7.58
CA ASP A 96 -8.93 19.74 -6.99
C ASP A 96 -8.73 19.15 -5.59
N VAL A 97 -7.61 18.45 -5.37
CA VAL A 97 -7.20 17.94 -4.06
C VAL A 97 -6.93 19.12 -3.13
N GLU A 98 -6.20 20.12 -3.61
CA GLU A 98 -5.87 21.31 -2.83
C GLU A 98 -7.13 22.13 -2.48
N ARG A 99 -8.08 22.25 -3.41
CA ARG A 99 -9.39 22.85 -3.11
C ARG A 99 -10.19 22.03 -2.10
N ALA A 100 -10.11 20.70 -2.11
CA ALA A 100 -10.73 19.85 -1.10
C ALA A 100 -10.07 20.05 0.27
N ARG A 101 -8.74 20.10 0.33
CA ARG A 101 -7.97 20.42 1.54
C ARG A 101 -8.38 21.76 2.13
N GLN A 102 -8.43 22.81 1.30
CA GLN A 102 -8.80 24.14 1.76
C GLN A 102 -10.25 24.20 2.26
N ARG A 103 -11.20 23.63 1.51
CA ARG A 103 -12.60 23.54 1.98
C ARG A 103 -12.70 22.84 3.33
N ARG A 104 -11.94 21.76 3.53
CA ARG A 104 -11.91 21.04 4.81
C ARG A 104 -11.35 21.90 5.95
N ALA A 105 -10.32 22.70 5.67
CA ALA A 105 -9.76 23.65 6.63
C ALA A 105 -10.80 24.72 7.01
N ASP A 106 -11.47 25.30 6.01
CA ASP A 106 -12.48 26.34 6.21
C ASP A 106 -13.68 25.82 7.03
N GLU A 107 -14.15 24.60 6.75
CA GLU A 107 -15.20 23.92 7.53
C GLU A 107 -14.80 23.76 9.00
N LEU A 108 -13.55 23.35 9.26
CA LEU A 108 -13.05 23.21 10.62
C LEU A 108 -12.95 24.56 11.32
N ASP A 109 -12.44 25.58 10.64
CA ASP A 109 -12.33 26.90 11.22
C ASP A 109 -13.70 27.48 11.57
N ALA A 110 -14.70 27.31 10.70
CA ALA A 110 -16.08 27.66 11.00
C ALA A 110 -16.62 26.88 12.22
N TYR A 111 -16.34 25.58 12.31
CA TYR A 111 -16.71 24.76 13.46
C TYR A 111 -16.05 25.27 14.76
N VAL A 112 -14.74 25.55 14.73
CA VAL A 112 -13.99 26.04 15.88
C VAL A 112 -14.51 27.41 16.33
N GLN A 113 -14.82 28.31 15.40
CA GLN A 113 -15.42 29.61 15.73
C GLN A 113 -16.78 29.44 16.41
N LEU A 114 -17.61 28.51 15.94
CA LEU A 114 -18.88 28.19 16.60
C LEU A 114 -18.67 27.66 18.02
N GLN A 115 -17.73 26.74 18.23
CA GLN A 115 -17.44 26.21 19.57
C GLN A 115 -16.88 27.29 20.50
N ARG A 116 -16.02 28.20 20.00
CA ARG A 116 -15.53 29.35 20.78
C ARG A 116 -16.65 30.28 21.22
N ARG A 117 -17.62 30.55 20.35
CA ARG A 117 -18.82 31.32 20.75
C ARG A 117 -19.63 30.61 21.84
N ARG A 118 -19.72 29.27 21.79
CA ARG A 118 -20.37 28.49 22.85
C ARG A 118 -19.61 28.57 24.17
N ILE A 119 -18.28 28.47 24.14
CA ILE A 119 -17.42 28.65 25.33
C ILE A 119 -17.67 30.03 25.94
N ALA A 120 -17.62 31.11 25.14
CA ALA A 120 -17.89 32.46 25.64
C ALA A 120 -19.27 32.57 26.33
N GLY A 121 -20.30 31.94 25.77
CA GLY A 121 -21.62 31.88 26.40
C GLY A 121 -21.69 31.04 27.68
N PHE A 122 -20.82 30.04 27.86
CA PHE A 122 -20.70 29.31 29.12
C PHE A 122 -19.88 30.09 30.14
N GLU A 123 -18.84 30.81 29.72
CA GLU A 123 -18.03 31.69 30.58
C GLU A 123 -18.87 32.82 31.17
N GLU A 124 -19.72 33.47 30.38
CA GLU A 124 -20.65 34.50 30.87
C GLU A 124 -21.62 33.93 31.92
N LYS A 125 -22.18 32.74 31.67
CA LYS A 125 -23.07 32.06 32.64
C LYS A 125 -22.32 31.67 33.92
N LEU A 126 -21.08 31.23 33.78
CA LEU A 126 -20.22 30.86 34.89
C LEU A 126 -19.93 32.08 35.77
N GLU A 127 -19.58 33.21 35.16
CA GLU A 127 -19.36 34.47 35.87
C GLU A 127 -20.62 34.90 36.63
N GLN A 128 -21.79 34.85 35.99
CA GLN A 128 -23.06 35.16 36.65
C GLN A 128 -23.36 34.21 37.82
N ALA A 129 -23.14 32.91 37.66
CA ALA A 129 -23.35 31.91 38.72
C ALA A 129 -22.38 32.13 39.90
N GLN A 130 -21.11 32.39 39.62
CA GLN A 130 -20.10 32.71 40.63
C GLN A 130 -20.43 34.01 41.36
N SER A 131 -20.90 35.04 40.67
CA SER A 131 -21.32 36.29 41.32
C SER A 131 -22.52 36.08 42.24
N ARG A 132 -23.49 35.23 41.87
CA ARG A 132 -24.62 34.87 42.76
C ARG A 132 -24.14 34.14 44.00
N ALA A 133 -23.27 33.14 43.84
CA ALA A 133 -22.69 32.40 44.94
C ALA A 133 -21.90 33.31 45.90
N ALA A 134 -21.04 34.19 45.37
CA ALA A 134 -20.27 35.14 46.16
C ALA A 134 -21.14 36.09 46.98
N ASN A 135 -22.30 36.52 46.45
CA ASN A 135 -23.24 37.35 47.20
C ASN A 135 -23.87 36.59 48.38
N VAL A 136 -24.12 35.28 48.24
CA VAL A 136 -24.59 34.44 49.36
C VAL A 136 -23.53 34.33 50.45
N GLU A 137 -22.27 34.11 50.08
CA GLU A 137 -21.15 34.04 51.03
C GLU A 137 -20.93 35.38 51.76
N ARG A 138 -21.03 36.51 51.05
CA ARG A 138 -20.88 37.85 51.63
C ARG A 138 -21.89 38.16 52.72
N VAL A 139 -23.09 37.59 52.65
CA VAL A 139 -24.12 37.74 53.70
C VAL A 139 -23.99 36.67 54.80
N GLY A 140 -22.88 35.93 54.83
CA GLY A 140 -22.54 34.94 55.86
C GLY A 140 -23.31 33.62 55.75
N ARG A 141 -23.91 33.33 54.59
CA ARG A 141 -24.65 32.09 54.36
C ARG A 141 -23.82 31.10 53.55
N GLU A 142 -24.07 29.81 53.74
CA GLU A 142 -23.48 28.77 52.90
C GLU A 142 -24.08 28.82 51.49
N VAL A 143 -23.23 28.69 50.46
CA VAL A 143 -23.68 28.59 49.06
C VAL A 143 -24.49 27.30 48.87
N PRO A 144 -25.74 27.37 48.36
CA PRO A 144 -26.55 26.20 48.10
C PRO A 144 -25.86 25.15 47.19
N ALA A 145 -26.15 23.87 47.43
CA ALA A 145 -25.50 22.77 46.72
C ALA A 145 -25.79 22.76 45.21
N ASP A 146 -26.99 23.18 44.81
CA ASP A 146 -27.41 23.37 43.42
C ASP A 146 -26.59 24.46 42.70
N MET A 147 -26.30 25.58 43.37
CA MET A 147 -25.43 26.64 42.80
C MET A 147 -23.99 26.14 42.61
N ARG A 148 -23.45 25.40 43.59
CA ARG A 148 -22.12 24.78 43.46
C ARG A 148 -22.09 23.79 42.29
N LEU A 149 -23.14 22.99 42.14
CA LEU A 149 -23.27 22.04 41.05
C LEU A 149 -23.37 22.74 39.69
N GLU A 150 -24.14 23.83 39.58
CA GLU A 150 -24.24 24.65 38.36
C GLU A 150 -22.86 25.15 37.90
N ILE A 151 -22.07 25.69 38.83
CA ILE A 151 -20.70 26.17 38.58
C ILE A 151 -19.81 25.04 38.03
N VAL A 152 -19.80 23.88 38.70
CA VAL A 152 -19.00 22.73 38.28
C VAL A 152 -19.43 22.23 36.89
N GLN A 153 -20.74 22.17 36.63
CA GLN A 153 -21.26 21.75 35.33
C GLN A 153 -20.85 22.72 34.20
N LEU A 154 -20.88 24.04 34.44
CA LEU A 154 -20.44 25.04 33.47
C LEU A 154 -18.93 24.92 33.19
N GLN A 155 -18.11 24.76 34.23
CA GLN A 155 -16.67 24.52 34.11
C GLN A 155 -16.36 23.27 33.29
N ASN A 156 -17.06 22.16 33.55
CA ASN A 156 -16.88 20.92 32.80
C ASN A 156 -17.25 21.10 31.32
N ARG A 157 -18.37 21.76 31.02
CA ARG A 157 -18.78 22.05 29.62
C ARG A 157 -17.76 22.88 28.86
N ILE A 158 -17.15 23.89 29.51
CA ILE A 158 -16.07 24.68 28.92
C ILE A 158 -14.87 23.78 28.61
N SER A 159 -14.44 22.97 29.58
CA SER A 159 -13.30 22.05 29.44
C SER A 159 -13.51 21.03 28.31
N GLU A 160 -14.67 20.36 28.30
CA GLU A 160 -15.05 19.37 27.28
C GLU A 160 -15.08 19.99 25.86
N THR A 161 -15.63 21.21 25.74
CA THR A 161 -15.67 21.92 24.46
C THR A 161 -14.27 22.29 23.98
N GLN A 162 -13.40 22.73 24.89
CA GLN A 162 -12.00 23.06 24.58
C GLN A 162 -11.19 21.81 24.15
N GLN A 163 -11.42 20.67 24.82
CA GLN A 163 -10.81 19.40 24.43
C GLN A 163 -11.28 18.97 23.04
N THR A 164 -12.57 19.12 22.75
CA THR A 164 -13.14 18.82 21.42
C THR A 164 -12.49 19.66 20.32
N ILE A 165 -12.33 20.97 20.53
CA ILE A 165 -11.62 21.86 19.60
C ILE A 165 -10.18 21.36 19.36
N THR A 166 -9.48 20.99 20.44
CA THR A 166 -8.09 20.54 20.38
C THR A 166 -7.95 19.24 19.57
N THR A 167 -8.79 18.25 19.84
CA THR A 167 -8.82 16.99 19.10
C THR A 167 -9.09 17.21 17.62
N ARG A 168 -10.11 18.02 17.28
CA ARG A 168 -10.45 18.31 15.87
C ARG A 168 -9.34 19.04 15.11
N ARG A 169 -8.63 19.96 15.77
CA ARG A 169 -7.46 20.61 15.18
C ARG A 169 -6.31 19.64 14.92
N LYS A 170 -6.09 18.68 15.81
CA LYS A 170 -5.08 17.64 15.60
C LYS A 170 -5.44 16.74 14.41
N GLU A 171 -6.68 16.26 14.34
CA GLU A 171 -7.18 15.47 13.20
C GLU A 171 -6.99 16.21 11.87
N MET A 172 -7.13 17.53 11.85
CA MET A 172 -6.90 18.34 10.65
C MET A 172 -5.44 18.39 10.21
N ILE A 173 -4.53 18.56 11.17
CA ILE A 173 -3.08 18.51 10.90
C ILE A 173 -2.72 17.15 10.32
N ASP A 174 -3.25 16.08 10.91
CA ASP A 174 -3.00 14.72 10.43
C ASP A 174 -3.56 14.54 9.00
N SER A 175 -4.78 15.01 8.72
CA SER A 175 -5.38 14.93 7.37
C SER A 175 -4.65 15.77 6.31
N THR A 176 -3.90 16.80 6.72
CA THR A 176 -3.13 17.64 5.79
C THR A 176 -2.04 16.81 5.10
N LYS A 177 -1.48 15.82 5.81
CA LYS A 177 -0.54 14.87 5.22
C LYS A 177 -1.21 13.99 4.16
N ASP A 178 -2.42 13.49 4.44
CA ASP A 178 -3.17 12.66 3.48
C ASP A 178 -3.48 13.44 2.20
N TYR A 179 -3.90 14.71 2.32
CA TYR A 179 -4.11 15.58 1.16
C TYR A 179 -2.82 15.84 0.38
N ALA A 180 -1.67 16.02 1.06
CA ALA A 180 -0.39 16.19 0.39
C ALA A 180 0.02 14.93 -0.39
N GLU A 181 -0.15 13.74 0.20
CA GLU A 181 0.12 12.46 -0.49
C GLU A 181 -0.80 12.25 -1.70
N GLN A 182 -2.09 12.61 -1.56
CA GLN A 182 -3.05 12.57 -2.66
C GLN A 182 -2.72 13.58 -3.76
N TYR A 183 -2.29 14.78 -3.39
CA TYR A 183 -1.88 15.83 -4.32
C TYR A 183 -0.69 15.36 -5.16
N GLU A 184 0.38 14.89 -4.51
CA GLU A 184 1.54 14.35 -5.21
C GLU A 184 1.17 13.15 -6.08
N ARG A 185 0.26 12.28 -5.60
CA ARG A 185 -0.19 11.16 -6.43
C ARG A 185 -0.96 11.62 -7.65
N MET A 186 -1.81 12.64 -7.52
CA MET A 186 -2.53 13.24 -8.65
C MET A 186 -1.56 13.86 -9.66
N ARG A 187 -0.46 14.47 -9.20
CA ARG A 187 0.60 15.00 -10.08
C ARG A 187 1.22 13.89 -10.92
N ILE A 188 1.58 12.78 -10.29
CA ILE A 188 2.11 11.60 -10.99
C ILE A 188 1.12 11.09 -12.04
N LEU A 189 -0.18 11.05 -11.72
CA LEU A 189 -1.22 10.55 -12.63
C LEU A 189 -1.50 11.45 -13.83
N GLN A 190 -0.97 12.68 -13.87
CA GLN A 190 -0.99 13.52 -15.08
C GLN A 190 0.02 13.04 -16.13
N VAL A 191 1.07 12.33 -15.72
CA VAL A 191 2.19 11.92 -16.59
C VAL A 191 2.23 10.39 -16.76
N TYR A 192 1.88 9.65 -15.71
CA TYR A 192 1.96 8.19 -15.65
C TYR A 192 0.57 7.55 -15.54
N LYS A 193 0.47 6.32 -16.02
CA LYS A 193 -0.76 5.53 -15.93
C LYS A 193 -1.06 5.08 -14.49
N PRO A 194 -2.35 4.86 -14.14
CA PRO A 194 -2.72 4.21 -12.88
C PRO A 194 -2.01 2.87 -12.68
N GLY A 195 -1.52 2.64 -11.46
CA GLY A 195 -0.75 1.45 -11.07
C GLY A 195 0.77 1.60 -11.15
N THR A 196 1.30 2.70 -11.69
CA THR A 196 2.75 2.96 -11.67
C THR A 196 3.25 3.06 -10.23
N LEU A 197 4.23 2.22 -9.88
CA LEU A 197 4.79 2.18 -8.53
C LEU A 197 5.74 3.36 -8.31
N ASN A 198 5.96 3.77 -7.06
CA ASN A 198 6.76 4.95 -6.75
C ASN A 198 8.23 4.82 -7.18
N ASP A 199 8.78 3.60 -7.20
CA ASP A 199 10.14 3.31 -7.69
C ASP A 199 10.28 3.40 -9.22
N GLU A 200 9.16 3.48 -9.94
CA GLU A 200 9.11 3.63 -11.39
C GLU A 200 8.87 5.09 -11.83
N VAL A 201 8.70 6.02 -10.89
CA VAL A 201 8.39 7.43 -11.15
C VAL A 201 9.67 8.23 -11.23
N ASP A 202 9.90 8.87 -12.38
CA ASP A 202 10.83 10.00 -12.50
C ASP A 202 10.09 11.28 -12.09
N TYR A 203 10.45 11.80 -10.91
CA TYR A 203 9.81 12.98 -10.29
C TYR A 203 10.21 14.28 -10.99
N ASP A 204 11.43 14.38 -11.52
CA ASP A 204 11.87 15.57 -12.26
C ASP A 204 11.03 15.76 -13.52
N ARG A 205 10.68 14.64 -14.18
CA ARG A 205 9.75 14.65 -15.32
C ARG A 205 8.34 15.10 -14.92
N VAL A 206 7.85 14.73 -13.74
CA VAL A 206 6.55 15.20 -13.23
C VAL A 206 6.58 16.70 -12.97
N ASP A 207 7.65 17.18 -12.36
CA ASP A 207 7.84 18.60 -12.05
C ASP A 207 7.91 19.44 -13.33
N GLN A 208 8.66 19.00 -14.35
CA GLN A 208 8.74 19.69 -15.64
C GLN A 208 7.38 19.74 -16.35
N ALA A 209 6.68 18.60 -16.44
CA ALA A 209 5.39 18.52 -17.13
C ALA A 209 4.31 19.41 -16.52
N LEU A 210 4.42 19.72 -15.22
CA LEU A 210 3.45 20.53 -14.49
C LEU A 210 3.91 21.98 -14.25
N GLY A 211 5.21 22.26 -14.35
CA GLY A 211 5.75 23.62 -14.28
C GLY A 211 5.55 24.43 -15.57
N ASP A 212 5.32 23.73 -16.69
CA ASP A 212 5.06 24.32 -18.01
C ASP A 212 3.55 24.60 -18.28
N LEU A 213 2.67 24.37 -17.30
CA LEU A 213 1.21 24.57 -17.36
C LEU A 213 0.76 25.80 -16.57
#